data_AF-A0A9N8N9X3-F1
#
_entry.id   AF-A0A9N8N9X3-F1
#
_cell.length_a   1.000
_cell.length_b   1.000
_cell.length_c   1.000
_cell.angle_alpha   90.00
_cell.angle_beta   90.00
_cell.angle_gamma   90.00
#
_symmetry.space_group_name_H-M   'P 1'
#
loop_
_entity.id
_entity.type
_entity.pdbx_description
1 polymer ?
#
loop_
_entity_poly.entity_id
_entity_poly.type
_entity_poly.pdbx_seq_one_letter_code
_entity_poly.pdbx_strand_id
1 'polypeptide(L)'
;MKILSNGNFTAWFRILLWAAGIAIAVSSYFLLTGLAMFIGVVIGMLVLATGTYAERANLLHLKPFDNSYKKARESYRVEDDKQDEQG
;
A
#
# COMPACT_ATOMS: atom_id res chain seq x y z
N MET A 1 15.69 1.24 -7.61
CA MET A 1 15.18 0.59 -6.39
C MET A 1 13.74 0.16 -6.64
N LYS A 2 13.32 -1.04 -6.20
CA LYS A 2 11.92 -1.47 -6.36
C LYS A 2 11.06 -0.80 -5.29
N ILE A 3 9.89 -0.28 -5.68
CA ILE A 3 8.93 0.35 -4.76
C ILE A 3 8.20 -0.73 -3.95
N LEU A 4 7.84 -1.83 -4.61
CA LEU A 4 7.22 -3.00 -4.02
C LEU A 4 8.26 -4.08 -3.74
N SER A 5 8.24 -4.62 -2.53
CA SER A 5 9.05 -5.76 -2.10
C SER A 5 8.21 -6.67 -1.22
N ASN A 6 8.17 -7.97 -1.56
CA ASN A 6 7.46 -8.99 -0.80
C ASN A 6 5.96 -8.67 -0.58
N GLY A 7 5.28 -8.14 -1.60
CA GLY A 7 3.85 -7.84 -1.56
C GLY A 7 3.44 -6.64 -0.69
N ASN A 8 4.40 -5.81 -0.25
CA ASN A 8 4.16 -4.53 0.41
C ASN A 8 5.14 -3.46 -0.11
N PHE A 9 4.96 -2.20 0.28
CA PHE A 9 5.93 -1.15 0.06
C PHE A 9 7.23 -1.42 0.82
N THR A 10 8.34 -1.18 0.13
CA THR A 10 9.67 -1.30 0.71
C THR A 10 9.84 -0.28 1.84
N ALA A 11 10.62 -0.62 2.88
CA ALA A 11 10.81 0.23 4.06
C ALA A 11 11.24 1.66 3.70
N TRP A 12 12.19 1.83 2.77
CA TRP A 12 12.63 3.16 2.31
C TRP A 12 11.49 3.96 1.66
N PHE A 13 10.59 3.30 0.92
CA PHE A 13 9.48 3.96 0.26
C PHE A 13 8.41 4.38 1.26
N ARG A 14 8.17 3.59 2.31
CA ARG A 14 7.28 3.97 3.43
C ARG A 14 7.78 5.21 4.17
N ILE A 15 9.09 5.26 4.46
CA ILE A 15 9.74 6.41 5.08
C ILE A 15 9.62 7.64 4.16
N LEU A 16 9.81 7.45 2.86
CA LEU A 16 9.67 8.52 1.87
C LEU A 16 8.24 9.07 1.81
N LEU A 17 7.20 8.21 1.84
CA LEU A 17 5.80 8.66 1.92
C LEU A 17 5.54 9.48 3.19
N TRP A 18 6.06 9.02 4.33
CA TRP A 18 5.93 9.75 5.59
C TRP A 18 6.59 11.13 5.52
N ALA A 19 7.86 11.18 5.09
CA ALA A 19 8.62 12.42 4.95
C ALA A 19 7.98 13.38 3.93
N ALA A 20 7.52 12.87 2.79
CA ALA A 20 6.85 13.65 1.76
C ALA A 20 5.54 14.23 2.27
N GLY A 21 4.72 13.44 2.97
CA GLY A 21 3.46 13.90 3.56
C GLY A 21 3.67 15.03 4.56
N ILE A 22 4.67 14.91 5.45
CA ILE A 22 5.05 15.99 6.39
C ILE A 22 5.50 17.22 5.61
N ALA A 23 6.41 17.07 4.64
CA ALA A 23 6.93 18.18 3.86
C ALA A 23 5.82 18.94 3.13
N ILE A 24 4.86 18.24 2.52
CA ILE A 24 3.70 18.85 1.86
C ILE A 24 2.81 19.57 2.87
N ALA A 25 2.49 18.94 4.01
CA ALA A 25 1.61 19.55 5.01
C ALA A 25 2.23 20.83 5.61
N VAL A 26 3.51 20.75 6.01
CA VAL A 26 4.24 21.87 6.61
C VAL A 26 4.43 23.00 5.60
N SER A 27 4.89 22.69 4.38
CA SER A 27 5.06 23.72 3.34
C SER A 27 3.73 24.36 2.95
N SER A 28 2.64 23.59 2.85
CA SER A 28 1.31 24.14 2.57
C SER A 28 0.85 25.10 3.66
N TYR A 29 1.10 24.76 4.93
CA TYR A 29 0.75 25.61 6.07
C TYR A 29 1.51 26.94 6.08
N PHE A 30 2.80 26.94 5.72
CA PHE A 30 3.63 28.15 5.75
C PHE A 30 3.55 29.00 4.47
N LEU A 31 3.32 28.40 3.30
CA LEU A 31 3.42 29.09 2.02
C LEU A 31 2.07 29.47 1.40
N LEU A 32 0.98 28.80 1.80
CA LEU A 32 -0.35 29.03 1.23
C LEU A 32 -1.28 29.63 2.27
N THR A 33 -2.41 30.19 1.80
CA THR A 33 -3.45 30.76 2.67
C THR A 33 -4.83 30.27 2.24
N GLY A 34 -5.81 30.41 3.15
CA GLY A 34 -7.22 30.09 2.89
C GLY A 34 -7.46 28.64 2.48
N LEU A 35 -8.29 28.44 1.45
CA LEU A 35 -8.69 27.10 1.00
C LEU A 35 -7.53 26.28 0.43
N ALA A 36 -6.57 26.93 -0.25
CA ALA A 36 -5.42 26.26 -0.83
C ALA A 36 -4.51 25.65 0.26
N MET A 37 -4.30 26.37 1.36
CA MET A 37 -3.60 25.85 2.54
C MET A 37 -4.28 24.61 3.09
N PHE A 38 -5.61 24.68 3.30
CA PHE A 38 -6.38 23.56 3.83
C PHE A 38 -6.27 22.31 2.95
N ILE A 39 -6.47 22.46 1.64
CA ILE A 39 -6.35 21.35 0.69
C ILE A 39 -4.92 20.77 0.71
N GLY A 40 -3.90 21.61 0.71
CA GLY A 40 -2.50 21.18 0.75
C GLY A 40 -2.17 20.38 2.02
N VAL A 41 -2.62 20.85 3.18
CA VAL A 41 -2.46 20.12 4.45
C VAL A 41 -3.18 18.77 4.42
N VAL A 42 -4.41 18.71 3.93
CA VAL A 42 -5.18 17.45 3.80
C VAL A 42 -4.46 16.46 2.89
N ILE A 43 -3.96 16.91 1.73
CA ILE A 43 -3.19 16.07 0.81
C ILE A 43 -1.93 15.54 1.51
N GLY A 44 -1.17 16.40 2.18
CA GLY A 44 0.01 15.99 2.94
C GLY A 44 -0.30 14.94 3.99
N MET A 45 -1.41 15.10 4.72
CA MET A 45 -1.89 14.12 5.71
C MET A 45 -2.29 12.78 5.08
N LEU A 46 -2.92 12.76 3.90
CA LEU A 46 -3.26 11.51 3.19
C LEU A 46 -2.00 10.75 2.74
N VAL A 47 -0.99 11.46 2.25
CA VAL A 47 0.29 10.88 1.85
C VAL A 47 1.04 10.33 3.07
N LEU A 48 1.06 11.07 4.17
CA LEU A 48 1.63 10.61 5.43
C LEU A 48 0.92 9.35 5.93
N ALA A 49 -0.41 9.34 5.93
CA ALA A 49 -1.22 8.23 6.40
C ALA A 49 -0.97 6.96 5.59
N THR A 50 -0.87 7.06 4.26
CA THR A 50 -0.58 5.88 3.42
C THR A 50 0.77 5.24 3.76
N GLY A 51 1.80 6.04 4.08
CA GLY A 51 3.07 5.55 4.61
C GLY A 51 2.93 4.78 5.93
N THR A 52 2.22 5.36 6.91
CA THR A 52 2.05 4.75 8.25
C THR A 52 1.16 3.50 8.22
N TYR A 53 0.12 3.48 7.40
CA TYR A 53 -0.71 2.28 7.22
C TYR A 53 0.04 1.15 6.53
N ALA A 54 0.86 1.44 5.53
CA ALA A 54 1.71 0.44 4.90
C ALA A 54 2.75 -0.14 5.88
N GLU A 55 3.26 0.68 6.80
CA GLU A 55 4.11 0.22 7.90
C GLU A 55 3.38 -0.70 8.87
N ARG A 56 2.16 -0.33 9.30
CA ARG A 56 1.33 -1.21 10.14
C ARG A 56 1.01 -2.54 9.46
N ALA A 57 0.70 -2.51 8.17
CA ALA A 57 0.48 -3.73 7.39
C ALA A 57 1.72 -4.64 7.42
N ASN A 58 2.92 -4.06 7.30
CA ASN A 58 4.18 -4.82 7.39
C ASN A 58 4.38 -5.44 8.78
N LEU A 59 4.06 -4.72 9.87
CA LEU A 59 4.14 -5.25 11.24
C LEU A 59 3.17 -6.42 11.46
N LEU A 60 2.00 -6.36 10.85
CA LEU A 60 1.00 -7.43 10.85
C LEU A 60 1.27 -8.53 9.81
N HIS A 61 2.42 -8.50 9.13
CA HIS A 61 2.79 -9.43 8.05
C HIS A 61 1.76 -9.49 6.90
N LEU A 62 0.95 -8.45 6.76
CA LEU A 62 0.00 -8.29 5.66
C LEU A 62 0.76 -7.88 4.40
N LYS A 63 0.44 -8.56 3.30
CA LYS A 63 1.01 -8.31 1.99
C LYS A 63 -0.09 -7.87 1.01
N PRO A 64 -0.55 -6.62 1.11
CA PRO A 64 -1.72 -6.13 0.37
C PRO A 64 -1.57 -6.17 -1.16
N PHE A 65 -0.33 -6.23 -1.66
CA PHE A 65 -0.01 -6.29 -3.09
C PHE A 65 0.56 -7.66 -3.51
N ASP A 66 0.45 -8.69 -2.67
CA ASP A 66 0.88 -10.05 -3.04
C ASP A 66 -0.19 -10.80 -3.82
N ASN A 67 0.24 -11.71 -4.68
CA ASN A 67 -0.64 -12.53 -5.50
C ASN A 67 -1.13 -13.81 -4.78
N SER A 68 -0.92 -13.89 -3.46
CA SER A 68 -1.32 -15.05 -2.64
C SER A 68 -2.81 -15.37 -2.77
N TYR A 69 -3.66 -14.36 -2.93
CA TYR A 69 -5.09 -14.57 -3.19
C TYR A 69 -5.34 -15.34 -4.50
N LYS A 70 -4.63 -14.99 -5.56
CA LYS A 70 -4.75 -15.66 -6.87
C LYS A 70 -4.32 -17.12 -6.77
N LYS A 71 -3.23 -17.40 -6.02
CA LYS A 71 -2.76 -18.77 -5.75
C LYS A 71 -3.76 -19.59 -4.93
N ALA A 72 -4.36 -18.99 -3.89
CA ALA A 72 -5.40 -19.64 -3.11
C ALA A 72 -6.64 -19.94 -3.97
N ARG A 73 -7.06 -19.01 -4.83
CA ARG A 73 -8.17 -19.22 -5.77
C ARG A 73 -7.86 -20.33 -6.78
N GLU A 74 -6.65 -20.42 -7.29
CA GLU A 74 -6.23 -21.48 -8.20
C GLU A 74 -6.18 -22.85 -7.51
N SER A 75 -5.79 -22.95 -6.23
CA SER A 75 -5.84 -24.22 -5.50
C SER A 75 -7.25 -24.76 -5.24
N TYR A 76 -8.28 -23.90 -5.28
CA TYR A 76 -9.68 -24.33 -5.21
C TYR A 76 -10.27 -24.70 -6.58
N ARG A 77 -9.55 -24.45 -7.68
CA ARG A 77 -9.90 -25.01 -8.99
C ARG A 77 -9.44 -26.47 -8.96
N VAL A 78 -10.23 -27.31 -8.31
CA VAL A 78 -10.06 -28.76 -8.32
C VAL A 78 -10.08 -29.24 -9.77
N GLU A 79 -9.24 -30.22 -10.02
CA GLU A 79 -9.01 -30.94 -11.27
C GLU A 79 -10.32 -31.59 -11.76
N ASP A 80 -11.11 -30.88 -12.57
CA ASP A 80 -12.25 -31.46 -13.31
C ASP A 80 -11.82 -32.60 -14.26
N ASP A 81 -10.52 -32.80 -14.49
CA ASP A 81 -9.96 -33.79 -15.42
C ASP A 81 -9.54 -35.13 -14.79
N LYS A 82 -9.85 -35.42 -13.52
CA LYS A 82 -9.39 -36.68 -12.86
C LYS A 82 -10.49 -37.63 -12.37
N GLN A 83 -11.74 -37.49 -12.82
CA GLN A 83 -12.82 -38.42 -12.46
C GLN A 83 -13.30 -39.36 -13.59
N ASP A 84 -12.78 -39.25 -14.82
CA ASP A 84 -13.34 -39.96 -15.98
C ASP A 84 -12.46 -41.09 -16.56
N GLU A 85 -11.37 -41.51 -15.90
CA GLU A 85 -10.49 -42.61 -16.38
C GLU A 85 -10.50 -43.89 -15.51
N GLN A 86 -11.49 -44.06 -14.63
CA GLN A 86 -11.73 -45.33 -13.93
C GLN A 86 -13.22 -45.70 -13.96
N GLY A 87 -13.72 -46.04 -15.15
CA GLY A 87 -15.04 -46.61 -15.40
C GLY A 87 -15.00 -47.61 -16.54
#